data_AF-A0A2V9ZL90-F1
#
_entry.id   AF-A0A2V9ZL90-F1
#
_cell.length_a   1.000
_cell.length_b   1.000
_cell.length_c   1.000
_cell.angle_alpha   90.00
_cell.angle_beta   90.00
_cell.angle_gamma   90.00
#
_symmetry.space_group_name_H-M   'P 1'
#
loop_
_entity.id
_entity.type
_entity.pdbx_description
1 polymer ?
#
loop_
_entity_poly.entity_id
_entity_poly.type
_entity_poly.pdbx_seq_one_letter_code
_entity_poly.pdbx_strand_id
1 'polypeptide(L)'
;MKEGIWFWVVFNAGVLVLLALDLLVFHRKPRAIKFREAVAWSIFWVLLAAAFAVLVCLRGGSQKALEFTTGYIIEESLSIDNLFIFLLIFRFFKVEDELQHKILFWGIIGALVTRGIFIVVGVSLLRRFEWIVYLFGAFLVYTGVRLFTQNEQEV
;
A
#
# COMPACT_ATOMS: atom_id res chain seq x y z
N MET A 1 10.92 -27.60 -1.93
CA MET A 1 10.65 -26.31 -1.25
C MET A 1 11.77 -26.04 -0.24
N LYS A 2 12.94 -25.60 -0.70
CA LYS A 2 13.99 -25.00 0.13
C LYS A 2 14.15 -23.56 -0.34
N GLU A 3 13.10 -22.77 -0.25
CA GLU A 3 13.30 -21.33 -0.24
C GLU A 3 13.87 -21.01 1.14
N GLY A 4 15.20 -20.99 1.21
CA GLY A 4 15.91 -20.60 2.41
C GLY A 4 15.54 -19.18 2.77
N ILE A 5 15.59 -18.85 4.06
CA ILE A 5 15.40 -17.49 4.61
C ILE A 5 16.14 -16.43 3.78
N TRP A 6 17.27 -16.80 3.17
CA TRP A 6 18.01 -16.02 2.20
C TRP A 6 17.20 -15.41 1.04
N PHE A 7 16.25 -16.14 0.44
CA PHE A 7 15.41 -15.59 -0.64
C PHE A 7 14.58 -14.41 -0.13
N TRP A 8 13.94 -14.57 1.03
CA TRP A 8 13.14 -13.52 1.67
C TRP A 8 13.99 -12.33 2.10
N VAL A 9 15.20 -12.57 2.62
CA VAL A 9 16.15 -11.51 2.98
C VAL A 9 16.57 -10.72 1.74
N VAL A 10 16.95 -11.40 0.66
CA VAL A 10 17.38 -10.75 -0.59
C VAL A 10 16.22 -10.00 -1.25
N PHE A 11 15.02 -10.58 -1.28
CA PHE A 11 13.82 -9.92 -1.81
C PHE A 11 13.48 -8.64 -1.03
N ASN A 12 13.41 -8.72 0.30
CA ASN A 12 13.13 -7.54 1.13
C ASN A 12 14.24 -6.48 1.01
N ALA A 13 15.50 -6.90 0.98
CA ALA A 13 16.62 -5.98 0.76
C ALA A 13 16.52 -5.30 -0.60
N GLY A 14 16.16 -6.04 -1.67
CA GLY A 14 15.93 -5.49 -2.99
C GLY A 14 14.80 -4.46 -3.02
N VAL A 15 13.67 -4.77 -2.37
CA VAL A 15 12.54 -3.82 -2.23
C VAL A 15 12.96 -2.56 -1.48
N LEU A 16 13.68 -2.70 -0.36
CA LEU A 16 14.18 -1.55 0.41
C LEU A 16 15.16 -0.69 -0.39
N VAL A 17 16.04 -1.31 -1.18
CA VAL A 17 16.99 -0.59 -2.05
C VAL A 17 16.26 0.13 -3.18
N LEU A 18 15.33 -0.51 -3.85
CA LEU A 18 14.52 0.12 -4.90
C LEU A 18 13.69 1.28 -4.35
N LEU A 19 13.09 1.10 -3.17
CA LEU A 19 12.35 2.14 -2.46
C LEU A 19 13.26 3.30 -2.04
N ALA A 20 14.47 3.01 -1.54
CA ALA A 20 15.45 4.03 -1.25
C ALA A 20 15.90 4.77 -2.51
N LEU A 21 16.13 4.07 -3.63
CA LEU A 21 16.53 4.70 -4.89
C LEU A 21 15.42 5.59 -5.46
N ASP A 22 14.18 5.11 -5.50
CA ASP A 22 13.02 5.88 -5.96
C ASP A 22 12.85 7.15 -5.12
N LEU A 23 12.91 7.01 -3.80
CA LEU A 23 12.69 8.12 -2.87
C LEU A 23 13.88 9.11 -2.78
N LEU A 24 15.14 8.66 -2.93
CA LEU A 24 16.34 9.51 -2.75
C LEU A 24 16.83 10.12 -4.07
N VAL A 25 16.66 9.43 -5.21
CA VAL A 25 17.27 9.82 -6.51
C VAL A 25 16.26 10.49 -7.46
N PHE A 26 15.03 9.98 -7.57
CA PHE A 26 14.10 10.41 -8.62
C PHE A 26 13.32 11.69 -8.30
N HIS A 27 13.19 12.09 -7.03
CA HIS A 27 12.20 13.10 -6.63
C HIS A 27 12.75 14.51 -6.36
N ARG A 28 13.79 14.93 -7.10
CA ARG A 28 14.40 16.28 -6.96
C ARG A 28 13.64 17.44 -7.65
N LYS A 29 12.61 17.17 -8.46
CA LYS A 29 11.86 18.25 -9.15
C LYS A 29 10.34 18.06 -9.00
N PRO A 30 9.67 18.86 -8.17
CA PRO A 30 8.23 18.84 -8.05
C PRO A 30 7.63 19.51 -9.28
N ARG A 31 7.19 18.72 -10.26
CA ARG A 31 6.21 19.22 -11.23
C ARG A 31 4.86 18.79 -10.70
N ALA A 32 4.05 19.77 -10.26
CA ALA A 32 2.68 19.52 -9.86
C ALA A 32 1.93 18.89 -11.05
N ILE A 33 1.72 17.56 -10.99
CA ILE A 33 0.92 16.84 -11.97
C ILE A 33 -0.50 17.35 -11.77
N LYS A 34 -1.09 17.94 -12.81
CA LYS A 34 -2.48 18.41 -12.75
C LYS A 34 -3.37 17.20 -12.53
N PHE A 35 -4.45 17.34 -11.74
CA PHE A 35 -5.37 16.23 -11.43
C PHE A 35 -5.83 15.44 -12.67
N ARG A 36 -6.12 16.13 -13.79
CA ARG A 36 -6.49 15.50 -15.06
C ARG A 36 -5.40 14.60 -15.65
N GLU A 37 -4.14 15.01 -15.52
CA GLU A 37 -2.99 14.25 -15.99
C GLU A 37 -2.73 13.04 -15.08
N ALA A 38 -2.89 13.20 -13.76
CA ALA A 38 -2.80 12.08 -12.81
C ALA A 38 -3.86 10.99 -13.08
N VAL A 39 -5.11 11.40 -13.33
CA VAL A 39 -6.20 10.48 -13.68
C VAL A 39 -5.90 9.77 -15.01
N ALA A 40 -5.39 10.48 -16.02
CA ALA A 40 -5.03 9.89 -17.30
C ALA A 40 -3.91 8.84 -17.15
N TRP A 41 -2.88 9.14 -16.37
CA TRP A 41 -1.81 8.20 -16.04
C TRP A 41 -2.33 6.97 -15.29
N SER A 42 -3.19 7.16 -14.29
CA SER A 42 -3.79 6.04 -13.55
C SER A 42 -4.62 5.13 -14.46
N ILE A 43 -5.48 5.69 -15.31
CA ILE A 43 -6.27 4.92 -16.28
C ILE A 43 -5.35 4.16 -17.26
N PHE A 44 -4.29 4.80 -17.75
CA PHE A 44 -3.33 4.16 -18.64
C PHE A 44 -2.70 2.92 -18.00
N TRP A 45 -2.23 3.02 -16.75
CA TRP A 45 -1.63 1.89 -16.03
C TRP A 45 -2.63 0.78 -15.73
N VAL A 46 -3.86 1.12 -15.33
CA VAL A 46 -4.95 0.15 -15.12
C VAL A 46 -5.29 -0.60 -16.41
N LEU A 47 -5.38 0.10 -17.54
CA LEU A 47 -5.65 -0.52 -18.85
C LEU A 47 -4.49 -1.43 -19.28
N LEU A 48 -3.24 -1.02 -19.03
CA LEU A 48 -2.07 -1.84 -19.32
C LEU A 48 -2.07 -3.13 -18.48
N ALA A 49 -2.39 -3.03 -17.19
CA ALA A 49 -2.54 -4.18 -16.31
C ALA A 49 -3.69 -5.10 -16.76
N ALA A 50 -4.83 -4.54 -17.17
CA ALA A 50 -5.96 -5.30 -17.70
C ALA A 50 -5.60 -6.02 -19.01
N ALA A 51 -4.90 -5.35 -19.92
CA ALA A 51 -4.41 -5.96 -21.16
C ALA A 51 -3.43 -7.12 -20.87
N PHE A 52 -2.57 -6.94 -19.86
CA PHE A 52 -1.69 -8.00 -19.41
C PHE A 52 -2.45 -9.18 -18.78
N ALA A 53 -3.49 -8.92 -17.97
CA ALA A 53 -4.35 -9.95 -17.40
C ALA A 53 -5.06 -10.78 -18.50
N VAL A 54 -5.53 -10.13 -19.56
CA VAL A 54 -6.10 -10.81 -20.74
C VAL A 54 -5.05 -11.69 -21.42
N LEU A 55 -3.83 -11.18 -21.62
CA LEU A 55 -2.73 -11.95 -22.19
C LEU A 55 -2.36 -13.18 -21.34
N VAL A 56 -2.35 -13.02 -20.01
CA VAL A 56 -2.14 -14.13 -19.06
C VAL A 56 -3.29 -15.13 -19.15
N CYS A 57 -4.53 -14.68 -19.32
CA CYS A 57 -5.68 -15.57 -19.50
C CYS A 57 -5.54 -16.42 -20.77
N LEU A 58 -5.14 -15.80 -21.89
CA LEU A 58 -4.97 -16.47 -23.18
C LEU A 58 -3.80 -17.48 -23.20
N ARG A 59 -2.69 -17.19 -22.50
CA ARG A 59 -1.49 -18.07 -22.51
C ARG A 59 -1.36 -18.98 -21.30
N GLY A 60 -1.79 -18.53 -20.13
CA GLY A 60 -1.57 -19.17 -18.83
C GLY A 60 -2.85 -19.72 -18.18
N GLY A 61 -4.00 -19.55 -18.83
CA GLY A 61 -5.30 -19.99 -18.34
C GLY A 61 -5.94 -19.04 -17.33
N SER A 62 -7.23 -19.27 -17.07
CA SER A 62 -8.05 -18.40 -16.21
C SER A 62 -7.54 -18.31 -14.76
N GLN A 63 -6.95 -19.38 -14.22
CA GLN A 63 -6.46 -19.40 -12.84
C GLN A 63 -5.31 -18.42 -12.61
N LYS A 64 -4.29 -18.40 -13.49
CA LYS A 64 -3.17 -17.46 -13.39
C LYS A 64 -3.61 -16.02 -13.62
N ALA A 65 -4.59 -15.81 -14.50
CA ALA A 65 -5.16 -14.49 -14.74
C ALA A 65 -5.93 -13.98 -13.51
N LEU A 66 -6.66 -14.86 -12.82
CA LEU A 66 -7.31 -14.55 -11.55
C LEU A 66 -6.27 -14.21 -10.48
N GLU A 67 -5.24 -15.03 -10.28
CA GLU A 67 -4.16 -14.76 -9.32
C GLU A 67 -3.49 -13.40 -9.57
N PHE A 68 -3.17 -13.10 -10.83
CA PHE A 68 -2.61 -11.80 -11.21
C PHE A 68 -3.58 -10.65 -10.94
N THR A 69 -4.83 -10.78 -11.37
CA THR A 69 -5.83 -9.70 -11.26
C THR A 69 -6.19 -9.44 -9.79
N THR A 70 -6.35 -10.49 -9.00
CA THR A 70 -6.60 -10.40 -7.56
C THR A 70 -5.39 -9.76 -6.86
N GLY A 71 -4.17 -10.18 -7.18
CA GLY A 71 -2.96 -9.54 -6.66
C GLY A 71 -2.88 -8.07 -6.99
N TYR A 72 -3.11 -7.71 -8.26
CA TYR A 72 -3.11 -6.32 -8.73
C TYR A 72 -4.13 -5.46 -7.99
N ILE A 73 -5.38 -5.93 -7.86
CA ILE A 73 -6.43 -5.18 -7.14
C ILE A 73 -6.07 -5.00 -5.66
N ILE A 74 -5.51 -6.02 -5.01
CA ILE A 74 -5.10 -5.95 -3.60
C ILE A 74 -3.97 -4.93 -3.42
N GLU A 75 -2.95 -4.98 -4.27
CA GLU A 75 -1.80 -4.05 -4.25
C GLU A 75 -2.26 -2.60 -4.49
N GLU A 76 -3.14 -2.38 -5.46
CA GLU A 76 -3.70 -1.06 -5.77
C GLU A 76 -4.58 -0.53 -4.62
N SER A 77 -5.43 -1.39 -4.04
CA SER A 77 -6.29 -1.00 -2.91
C SER A 77 -5.46 -0.62 -1.68
N LEU A 78 -4.40 -1.38 -1.38
CA LEU A 78 -3.47 -1.07 -0.29
C LEU A 78 -2.72 0.24 -0.53
N SER A 79 -2.41 0.57 -1.78
CA SER A 79 -1.75 1.83 -2.14
C SER A 79 -2.66 3.03 -1.96
N ILE A 80 -3.93 2.92 -2.38
CA ILE A 80 -4.96 3.96 -2.23
C ILE A 80 -5.29 4.23 -0.74
N ASP A 81 -5.39 3.17 0.07
CA ASP A 81 -5.65 3.29 1.52
C ASP A 81 -4.58 4.16 2.22
N ASN A 82 -3.29 3.90 1.91
CA ASN A 82 -2.19 4.68 2.46
C ASN A 82 -2.24 6.15 1.98
N LEU A 83 -2.52 6.41 0.70
CA LEU A 83 -2.62 7.77 0.14
C LEU A 83 -3.75 8.57 0.79
N PHE A 84 -4.90 7.94 1.04
CA PHE A 84 -6.06 8.60 1.64
C PHE A 84 -5.75 9.17 3.02
N ILE A 85 -5.08 8.39 3.88
CA ILE A 85 -4.67 8.85 5.21
C ILE A 85 -3.74 10.06 5.11
N PHE A 86 -2.76 10.05 4.19
CA PHE A 86 -1.87 11.20 3.99
C PHE A 86 -2.62 12.45 3.53
N LEU A 87 -3.56 12.31 2.59
CA LEU A 87 -4.39 13.44 2.12
C LEU A 87 -5.25 14.03 3.24
N LEU A 88 -5.86 13.19 4.09
CA LEU A 88 -6.62 13.65 5.25
C LEU A 88 -5.75 14.42 6.24
N ILE A 89 -4.56 13.91 6.55
CA ILE A 89 -3.59 14.57 7.43
C ILE A 89 -3.17 15.92 6.84
N PHE A 90 -2.81 15.98 5.55
CA PHE A 90 -2.44 17.24 4.89
C PHE A 90 -3.56 18.26 4.89
N ARG A 91 -4.81 17.82 4.66
CA ARG A 91 -6.00 18.69 4.71
C ARG A 91 -6.27 19.21 6.12
N PHE A 92 -6.18 18.35 7.13
CA PHE A 92 -6.39 18.71 8.53
C PHE A 92 -5.38 19.76 9.00
N PHE A 93 -4.10 19.58 8.66
CA PHE A 93 -3.03 20.51 9.04
C PHE A 93 -2.79 21.65 8.05
N LYS A 94 -3.57 21.75 6.95
CA LYS A 94 -3.43 22.76 5.89
C LYS A 94 -1.99 22.87 5.37
N VAL A 95 -1.38 21.72 5.07
CA VAL A 95 0.00 21.65 4.59
C VAL A 95 0.12 22.21 3.18
N GLU A 96 1.02 23.18 3.01
CA GLU A 96 1.36 23.77 1.70
C GLU A 96 1.91 22.72 0.72
N ASP A 97 1.51 22.80 -0.56
CA ASP A 97 1.79 21.78 -1.59
C ASP A 97 3.28 21.48 -1.78
N GLU A 98 4.14 22.49 -1.57
CA GLU A 98 5.60 22.34 -1.66
C GLU A 98 6.17 21.45 -0.53
N LEU A 99 5.53 21.45 0.64
CA LEU A 99 5.93 20.67 1.80
C LEU A 99 5.33 19.26 1.81
N GLN A 100 4.20 19.04 1.14
CA GLN A 100 3.53 17.73 1.09
C GLN A 100 4.47 16.62 0.64
N HIS A 101 5.32 16.87 -0.36
CA HIS A 101 6.29 15.88 -0.85
C HIS A 101 7.30 15.46 0.23
N LYS A 102 7.81 16.42 1.01
CA LYS A 102 8.78 16.15 2.08
C LYS A 102 8.13 15.40 3.24
N ILE A 103 6.91 15.79 3.61
CA ILE A 103 6.18 15.13 4.70
C ILE A 103 5.75 13.72 4.27
N LEU A 104 5.33 13.55 3.02
CA LEU A 104 5.00 12.24 2.45
C LEU A 104 6.21 11.31 2.48
N PHE A 105 7.39 11.79 2.11
CA PHE A 105 8.64 11.01 2.19
C PHE A 105 8.89 10.48 3.61
N TRP A 106 8.91 11.38 4.61
CA TRP A 106 9.15 10.97 6.00
C TRP A 106 8.00 10.11 6.54
N GLY A 107 6.77 10.37 6.09
CA GLY A 107 5.58 9.60 6.42
C GLY A 107 5.65 8.16 5.91
N ILE A 108 6.03 7.93 4.65
CA ILE A 108 6.18 6.59 4.06
C ILE A 108 7.26 5.80 4.79
N ILE A 109 8.43 6.41 5.06
CA ILE A 109 9.50 5.76 5.82
C ILE A 109 9.02 5.39 7.23
N GLY A 110 8.37 6.33 7.93
CA GLY A 110 7.83 6.08 9.26
C GLY A 110 6.75 4.99 9.27
N ALA A 111 5.84 5.00 8.29
CA ALA A 111 4.80 3.99 8.14
C ALA A 111 5.40 2.60 7.85
N LEU A 112 6.40 2.51 6.98
CA LEU A 112 7.09 1.26 6.66
C LEU A 112 7.81 0.68 7.88
N VAL A 113 8.52 1.52 8.65
CA VAL A 113 9.19 1.11 9.89
C VAL A 113 8.17 0.65 10.92
N THR A 114 7.11 1.43 11.15
CA THR A 114 6.04 1.08 12.11
C THR A 114 5.37 -0.23 11.71
N ARG A 115 5.09 -0.43 10.42
CA ARG A 115 4.54 -1.68 9.87
C ARG A 115 5.48 -2.85 10.11
N GLY A 116 6.78 -2.69 9.87
CA GLY A 116 7.79 -3.72 10.15
C GLY A 116 7.83 -4.11 11.63
N ILE A 117 7.85 -3.12 12.53
CA ILE A 117 7.81 -3.35 13.98
C ILE A 117 6.52 -4.09 14.35
N PHE A 118 5.37 -3.63 13.85
CA PHE A 118 4.06 -4.21 14.16
C PHE A 118 3.96 -5.66 13.69
N ILE A 119 4.56 -6.01 12.54
CA ILE A 119 4.62 -7.39 12.05
C ILE A 119 5.49 -8.25 12.96
N VAL A 120 6.71 -7.81 13.30
CA VAL A 120 7.64 -8.60 14.13
C VAL A 120 7.05 -8.82 15.53
N VAL A 121 6.53 -7.76 16.14
CA VAL A 121 5.90 -7.79 17.46
C VAL A 121 4.62 -8.60 17.40
N GLY A 122 3.74 -8.32 16.44
CA GLY A 122 2.46 -9.02 16.26
C GLY A 122 2.65 -10.52 16.07
N VAL A 123 3.52 -10.95 15.16
CA VAL A 123 3.83 -12.38 14.95
C VAL A 123 4.38 -13.02 16.23
N SER A 124 5.24 -12.31 16.98
CA SER A 124 5.80 -12.82 18.24
C SER A 124 4.73 -12.98 19.33
N LEU A 125 3.79 -12.04 19.42
CA LEU A 125 2.63 -12.11 20.32
C LEU A 125 1.68 -13.24 19.94
N LEU A 126 1.35 -13.36 18.66
CA LEU A 126 0.44 -14.40 18.15
C LEU A 126 0.98 -15.82 18.41
N ARG A 127 2.30 -16.02 18.32
CA ARG A 127 2.93 -17.31 18.64
C ARG A 127 2.88 -17.66 20.13
N ARG A 128 2.74 -16.68 21.02
CA ARG A 128 2.71 -16.88 22.48
C ARG A 128 1.30 -16.93 23.04
N PHE A 129 0.36 -16.20 22.44
CA PHE A 129 -0.99 -16.03 22.92
C PHE A 129 -1.99 -16.16 21.78
N GLU A 130 -2.48 -17.37 21.54
CA GLU A 130 -3.41 -17.62 20.41
C GLU A 130 -4.74 -16.84 20.56
N TRP A 131 -5.16 -16.54 21.79
CA TRP A 131 -6.37 -15.75 22.03
C TRP A 131 -6.29 -14.30 21.51
N ILE A 132 -5.08 -13.77 21.32
CA ILE A 132 -4.85 -12.42 20.77
C ILE A 132 -5.36 -12.30 19.34
N VAL A 133 -5.40 -13.40 18.56
CA VAL A 133 -6.00 -13.41 17.22
C VAL A 133 -7.45 -12.94 17.28
N TYR A 134 -8.23 -13.46 18.23
CA TYR A 134 -9.64 -13.09 18.37
C TYR A 134 -9.80 -11.63 18.80
N LEU A 135 -8.89 -11.11 19.64
CA LEU A 135 -8.91 -9.72 20.06
C LEU A 135 -8.61 -8.77 18.89
N PHE A 136 -7.57 -9.05 18.09
CA PHE A 136 -7.27 -8.26 16.89
C PHE A 136 -8.38 -8.37 15.84
N GLY A 137 -8.93 -9.58 15.64
CA GLY A 137 -10.05 -9.78 14.73
C GLY A 137 -11.29 -9.00 15.14
N ALA A 138 -11.68 -9.06 16.42
CA ALA A 138 -12.80 -8.30 16.96
C ALA A 138 -12.55 -6.78 16.86
N PHE A 139 -11.33 -6.32 17.14
CA PHE A 139 -10.94 -4.94 16.97
C PHE A 139 -11.07 -4.47 15.50
N LEU A 140 -10.60 -5.27 14.55
CA LEU A 140 -10.71 -4.97 13.11
C LEU A 140 -12.17 -4.91 12.65
N VAL A 141 -13.01 -5.85 13.09
CA VAL A 141 -14.46 -5.84 12.81
C VAL A 141 -15.10 -4.59 13.40
N TYR A 142 -14.80 -4.26 14.66
CA TYR A 142 -15.30 -3.05 15.30
C TYR A 142 -14.89 -1.77 14.55
N THR A 143 -13.62 -1.63 14.19
CA THR A 143 -13.14 -0.48 13.42
C THR A 143 -13.76 -0.42 12.03
N GLY A 144 -13.93 -1.55 11.36
CA GLY A 144 -14.57 -1.63 10.04
C GLY A 144 -16.03 -1.20 10.08
N VAL A 145 -16.79 -1.65 11.08
CA VAL A 145 -18.18 -1.22 11.31
C VAL A 145 -18.22 0.27 11.61
N ARG A 146 -17.36 0.77 12.50
CA ARG A 146 -17.30 2.19 12.85
C ARG A 146 -16.98 3.10 11.66
N LEU A 147 -16.04 2.67 10.80
CA LEU A 147 -15.68 3.40 9.58
C LEU A 147 -16.87 3.47 8.60
N PHE A 148 -17.65 2.39 8.49
CA PHE A 148 -18.84 2.36 7.66
C PHE A 148 -19.95 3.30 8.19
N THR A 149 -20.11 3.41 9.51
CA THR A 149 -21.14 4.25 10.14
C THR A 149 -20.75 5.73 10.23
N GLN A 150 -19.46 6.09 10.22
CA GLN A 150 -19.00 7.50 10.33
C GLN A 150 -19.07 8.32 9.03
N ASN A 151 -19.45 7.71 7.89
CA ASN A 151 -19.63 8.43 6.62
C ASN A 151 -20.90 9.33 6.55
N GLU A 152 -21.68 9.46 7.63
CA GLU A 152 -22.93 10.25 7.63
C GLU A 152 -22.90 11.54 8.48
N GLN A 153 -21.78 11.94 9.09
CA GLN A 153 -21.75 13.11 10.00
C GLN A 153 -20.77 14.25 9.66
N GLU A 154 -20.21 14.30 8.44
CA GLU A 154 -19.58 15.52 7.93
C GLU A 154 -20.26 16.01 6.65
N VAL A 155 -21.42 16.67 6.80
CA VAL A 155 -21.91 17.76 5.93
C VAL A 155 -22.52 18.83 6.82
#